data_AF-A0A957IYQ4-F1
#
_entry.id   AF-A0A957IYQ4-F1
#
_cell.length_a   1.000
_cell.length_b   1.000
_cell.length_c   1.000
_cell.angle_alpha   90.00
_cell.angle_beta   90.00
_cell.angle_gamma   90.00
#
_symmetry.space_group_name_H-M   'P 1'
#
loop_
_entity.id
_entity.type
_entity.pdbx_description
1 polymer ?
#
loop_
_entity_poly.entity_id
_entity_poly.type
_entity_poly.pdbx_seq_one_letter_code
_entity_poly.pdbx_strand_id
1 'polypeptide(L)'
;LLGQFLVSTDRQSRWTVVMVAATLATIPLDLLLIPWCVARFGNGALGGALAFVVTEAGMTLAGIALLPHGALTRANAWRALRVLLAGLLMLAAAWPLRHAFVALPILAGAVVYPVALWLLRAVDPADARLLLDMAQTVLGRFRRRPAPRQV
;
A
#
# COMPACT_ATOMS: atom_id res chain seq x y z
N LEU A 1 -0.98 6.24 6.61
CA LEU A 1 -2.16 5.74 7.37
C LEU A 1 -1.85 5.54 8.85
N LEU A 2 -0.88 4.70 9.23
CA LEU A 2 -0.49 4.51 10.65
C LEU A 2 0.00 5.80 11.33
N GLY A 3 0.79 6.63 10.63
CA GLY A 3 1.27 7.91 11.16
C GLY A 3 0.15 8.89 11.51
N GLN A 4 -0.92 8.97 10.70
CA GLN A 4 -2.07 9.84 11.01
C GLN A 4 -2.85 9.34 12.23
N PHE A 5 -2.98 8.01 12.39
CA PHE A 5 -3.63 7.38 13.54
C PHE A 5 -2.82 7.53 14.84
N LEU A 6 -1.47 7.49 14.75
CA LEU A 6 -0.58 7.68 15.89
C LEU A 6 -0.46 9.16 16.30
N VAL A 7 -0.51 10.08 15.33
CA VAL A 7 -0.61 11.53 15.57
C VAL A 7 -1.92 11.87 16.29
N SER A 8 -3.04 11.24 15.94
CA SER A 8 -4.32 11.45 16.61
C SER A 8 -4.45 10.79 17.99
N THR A 9 -3.53 9.88 18.37
CA THR A 9 -3.55 9.15 19.66
C THR A 9 -2.49 9.67 20.64
N ASP A 10 -1.99 10.90 20.44
CA ASP A 10 -0.98 11.54 21.31
C ASP A 10 0.35 10.76 21.44
N ARG A 11 0.61 9.81 20.50
CA ARG A 11 1.87 9.05 20.40
C ARG A 11 2.80 9.60 19.32
N GLN A 12 2.57 10.84 18.90
CA GLN A 12 3.32 11.53 17.86
C GLN A 12 4.82 11.51 18.12
N SER A 13 5.26 11.75 19.36
CA SER A 13 6.69 11.75 19.72
C SER A 13 7.38 10.41 19.40
N ARG A 14 6.74 9.27 19.73
CA ARG A 14 7.30 7.93 19.43
C ARG A 14 7.29 7.64 17.93
N TRP A 15 6.24 8.05 17.21
CA TRP A 15 6.17 7.88 15.76
C TRP A 15 7.22 8.73 15.02
N THR A 16 7.48 9.96 15.47
CA THR A 16 8.54 10.81 14.93
C THR A 16 9.91 10.16 15.06
N VAL A 17 10.22 9.53 16.21
CA VAL A 17 11.47 8.78 16.40
C VAL A 17 11.59 7.64 15.39
N VAL A 18 10.51 6.89 15.14
CA VAL A 18 10.49 5.82 14.12
C VAL A 18 10.75 6.38 12.73
N MET A 19 10.13 7.51 12.36
CA MET A 19 10.36 8.12 11.04
C MET A 19 11.80 8.61 10.88
N VAL A 20 12.37 9.25 11.90
CA VAL A 20 13.76 9.72 11.88
C VAL A 20 14.71 8.53 11.78
N ALA A 21 14.50 7.49 12.59
CA ALA A 21 15.31 6.27 12.55
C ALA A 21 15.23 5.58 11.18
N ALA A 22 14.04 5.45 10.60
CA ALA A 22 13.84 4.87 9.27
C ALA A 22 14.51 5.68 8.16
N THR A 23 14.43 7.01 8.24
CA THR A 23 15.09 7.92 7.29
C THR A 23 16.60 7.77 7.36
N LEU A 24 17.17 7.76 8.57
CA LEU A 24 18.60 7.57 8.78
C LEU A 24 19.06 6.17 8.39
N ALA A 25 18.23 5.15 8.60
CA ALA A 25 18.52 3.77 8.21
C ALA A 25 18.47 3.56 6.69
N THR A 26 17.68 4.35 5.96
CA THR A 26 17.53 4.22 4.49
C THR A 26 18.83 4.55 3.77
N ILE A 27 19.55 5.59 4.20
CA ILE A 27 20.81 6.02 3.58
C ILE A 27 21.87 4.89 3.53
N PRO A 28 22.26 4.24 4.65
CA PRO A 28 23.21 3.13 4.60
C PRO A 28 22.63 1.90 3.88
N LEU A 29 21.31 1.68 3.94
CA LEU A 29 20.67 0.62 3.20
C LEU A 29 20.85 0.80 1.68
N ASP A 30 20.57 2.00 1.17
CA ASP A 30 20.75 2.33 -0.24
C ASP A 30 22.23 2.21 -0.65
N LEU A 31 23.13 2.74 0.17
CA LEU A 31 24.58 2.66 -0.08
C LEU A 31 25.11 1.23 -0.12
N LEU A 32 24.45 0.27 0.55
CA LEU A 32 24.86 -1.14 0.54
C LEU A 32 24.13 -1.96 -0.54
N LEU A 33 22.80 -1.81 -0.65
CA LEU A 33 21.98 -2.65 -1.53
C LEU A 33 22.11 -2.26 -3.00
N ILE A 34 22.30 -0.97 -3.32
CA ILE A 34 22.48 -0.53 -4.70
C ILE A 34 23.73 -1.17 -5.31
N PRO A 35 24.95 -0.99 -4.78
CA PRO A 35 26.14 -1.60 -5.37
C PRO A 35 26.09 -3.13 -5.35
N TRP A 36 25.51 -3.74 -4.31
CA TRP A 36 25.31 -5.18 -4.26
C TRP A 36 24.39 -5.69 -5.39
N CYS A 37 23.28 -4.99 -5.66
CA CYS A 37 22.37 -5.35 -6.77
C CYS A 37 22.97 -5.06 -8.14
N VAL A 38 23.80 -4.03 -8.28
CA VAL A 38 24.59 -3.80 -9.50
C VAL A 38 25.54 -4.98 -9.72
N ALA A 39 26.29 -5.40 -8.70
CA ALA A 39 27.24 -6.51 -8.82
C ALA A 39 26.57 -7.86 -9.12
N ARG A 40 25.39 -8.13 -8.55
CA ARG A 40 24.74 -9.44 -8.67
C ARG A 40 23.73 -9.56 -9.82
N PHE A 41 23.02 -8.48 -10.12
CA PHE A 41 21.91 -8.45 -11.07
C PHE A 41 22.11 -7.44 -12.21
N GLY A 42 23.18 -6.65 -12.20
CA GLY A 42 23.44 -5.62 -13.20
C GLY A 42 22.46 -4.44 -13.13
N ASN A 43 21.67 -4.32 -12.05
CA ASN A 43 20.58 -3.35 -11.95
C ASN A 43 20.51 -2.72 -10.55
N GLY A 44 20.99 -1.49 -10.42
CA GLY A 44 20.94 -0.74 -9.16
C GLY A 44 19.54 -0.32 -8.73
N ALA A 45 18.58 -0.22 -9.65
CA ALA A 45 17.19 0.14 -9.31
C ALA A 45 16.52 -0.94 -8.46
N LEU A 46 16.91 -2.22 -8.64
CA LEU A 46 16.47 -3.31 -7.75
C LEU A 46 16.98 -3.09 -6.31
N GLY A 47 18.20 -2.58 -6.16
CA GLY A 47 18.78 -2.29 -4.84
C GLY A 47 18.00 -1.21 -4.10
N GLY A 48 17.70 -0.09 -4.77
CA GLY A 48 16.88 0.98 -4.19
C GLY A 48 15.45 0.51 -3.89
N ALA A 49 14.84 -0.28 -4.77
CA ALA A 49 13.51 -0.85 -4.52
C ALA A 49 13.50 -1.80 -3.31
N LEU A 50 14.54 -2.63 -3.16
CA LEU A 50 14.68 -3.51 -1.99
C LEU A 50 14.89 -2.71 -0.70
N ALA A 51 15.74 -1.69 -0.74
CA ALA A 51 15.96 -0.82 0.41
C ALA A 51 14.66 -0.15 0.86
N PHE A 52 13.88 0.38 -0.09
CA PHE A 52 12.57 0.95 0.17
C PHE A 52 11.60 -0.07 0.80
N VAL A 53 11.53 -1.29 0.27
CA VAL A 53 10.70 -2.37 0.83
C VAL A 53 11.11 -2.69 2.27
N VAL A 54 12.40 -2.76 2.56
CA VAL A 54 12.90 -3.04 3.91
C VAL A 54 12.56 -1.90 4.87
N THR A 55 12.75 -0.64 4.47
CA THR A 55 12.42 0.52 5.31
C THR A 55 10.92 0.58 5.59
N GLU A 56 10.07 0.45 4.56
CA GLU A 56 8.62 0.46 4.72
C GLU A 56 8.11 -0.72 5.56
N ALA A 57 8.68 -1.92 5.38
CA ALA A 57 8.37 -3.06 6.22
C ALA A 57 8.74 -2.79 7.69
N GLY A 58 9.94 -2.24 7.94
CA GLY A 58 10.39 -1.86 9.27
C GLY A 58 9.48 -0.82 9.93
N MET A 59 9.11 0.24 9.21
CA MET A 59 8.18 1.26 9.69
C MET A 59 6.78 0.70 9.95
N THR A 60 6.30 -0.20 9.08
CA THR A 60 5.01 -0.88 9.24
C THR A 60 5.00 -1.73 10.50
N LEU A 61 6.06 -2.53 10.73
CA LEU A 61 6.22 -3.34 11.93
C LEU A 61 6.33 -2.49 13.20
N ALA A 62 7.11 -1.40 13.17
CA ALA A 62 7.21 -0.46 14.28
C ALA A 62 5.85 0.21 14.58
N GLY A 63 5.09 0.57 13.54
CA GLY A 63 3.74 1.10 13.67
C GLY A 63 2.78 0.08 14.31
N ILE A 64 2.85 -1.18 13.91
CA ILE A 64 2.08 -2.29 14.51
C ILE A 64 2.47 -2.48 15.99
N ALA A 65 3.76 -2.45 16.32
CA ALA A 65 4.25 -2.58 17.70
C ALA A 65 3.84 -1.40 18.59
N LEU A 66 3.65 -0.21 18.02
CA LEU A 66 3.18 0.98 18.72
C LEU A 66 1.65 1.03 18.91
N LEU A 67 0.89 0.13 18.26
CA LEU A 67 -0.57 0.07 18.46
C LEU A 67 -0.91 -0.36 19.90
N PRO A 68 -2.01 0.16 20.47
CA PRO A 68 -2.46 -0.25 21.80
C PRO A 68 -2.87 -1.74 21.82
N HIS A 69 -2.63 -2.40 22.96
CA HIS A 69 -3.04 -3.79 23.18
C HIS A 69 -4.55 -3.93 22.95
N GLY A 70 -4.94 -4.80 22.02
CA GLY A 70 -6.34 -5.00 21.60
C GLY A 70 -6.68 -4.47 20.20
N ALA A 71 -5.84 -3.64 19.58
CA ALA A 71 -6.06 -3.19 18.20
C ALA A 71 -5.83 -4.30 17.15
N LEU A 72 -4.90 -5.21 17.42
CA LEU A 72 -4.67 -6.40 16.61
C LEU A 72 -5.60 -7.53 17.07
N THR A 73 -6.79 -7.59 16.48
CA THR A 73 -7.70 -8.71 16.68
C THR A 73 -7.39 -9.83 15.69
N ARG A 74 -7.78 -11.07 16.02
CA ARG A 74 -7.67 -12.22 15.10
C ARG A 74 -8.42 -11.99 13.79
N ALA A 75 -9.53 -11.24 13.84
CA ALA A 75 -10.28 -10.83 12.67
C ALA A 75 -9.44 -9.92 11.74
N ASN A 76 -8.72 -8.95 12.30
CA ASN A 76 -7.82 -8.06 11.54
C ASN A 76 -6.65 -8.83 10.92
N ALA A 77 -6.04 -9.75 11.67
CA ALA A 77 -4.95 -10.59 11.16
C ALA A 77 -5.42 -11.50 10.01
N TRP A 78 -6.60 -12.10 10.15
CA TRP A 78 -7.19 -12.92 9.09
C TRP A 78 -7.55 -12.11 7.84
N ARG A 79 -8.06 -10.88 8.04
CA ARG A 79 -8.32 -9.94 6.95
C ARG A 79 -7.01 -9.54 6.25
N ALA A 80 -5.96 -9.22 6.99
CA ALA A 80 -4.64 -8.90 6.45
C ALA A 80 -4.08 -10.07 5.60
N LEU A 81 -4.21 -11.30 6.08
CA LEU A 81 -3.80 -12.49 5.34
C LEU A 81 -4.56 -12.63 4.01
N ARG A 82 -5.89 -12.45 4.01
CA ARG A 82 -6.70 -12.49 2.77
C ARG A 82 -6.28 -11.40 1.78
N VAL A 83 -5.98 -10.19 2.26
CA VAL A 83 -5.52 -9.10 1.40
C VAL A 83 -4.14 -9.40 0.81
N LEU A 84 -3.23 -9.97 1.62
CA LEU A 84 -1.93 -10.44 1.13
C LEU A 84 -2.09 -11.54 0.06
N LEU A 85 -2.98 -12.51 0.28
CA LEU A 85 -3.29 -13.54 -0.71
C LEU A 85 -3.86 -12.94 -2.00
N ALA A 86 -4.74 -11.94 -1.92
CA ALA A 86 -5.24 -11.23 -3.11
C ALA A 86 -4.10 -10.56 -3.89
N GLY A 87 -3.13 -9.94 -3.18
CA GLY A 87 -1.93 -9.36 -3.79
C GLY A 87 -1.02 -10.42 -4.46
N LEU A 88 -0.87 -11.59 -3.83
CA LEU A 88 -0.10 -12.70 -4.41
C LEU A 88 -0.78 -13.28 -5.65
N LEU A 89 -2.11 -13.40 -5.65
CA LEU A 89 -2.87 -13.83 -6.83
C LEU A 89 -2.75 -12.82 -7.97
N MET A 90 -2.80 -11.52 -7.65
CA MET A 90 -2.55 -10.46 -8.61
C MET A 90 -1.14 -10.58 -9.23
N LEU A 91 -0.11 -10.78 -8.39
CA LEU A 91 1.26 -10.98 -8.84
C LEU A 91 1.39 -12.21 -9.75
N ALA A 92 0.81 -13.35 -9.34
CA ALA A 92 0.82 -14.58 -10.12
C ALA A 92 0.14 -14.42 -11.48
N ALA A 93 -0.96 -13.68 -11.54
CA ALA A 93 -1.68 -13.41 -12.79
C ALA A 93 -0.93 -12.42 -13.70
N ALA A 94 -0.26 -11.40 -13.15
CA ALA A 94 0.49 -10.42 -13.92
C ALA A 94 1.87 -10.93 -14.38
N TRP A 95 2.47 -11.89 -13.65
CA TRP A 95 3.80 -12.45 -13.93
C TRP A 95 4.01 -13.00 -15.36
N PRO A 96 3.08 -13.77 -15.96
CA PRO A 96 3.24 -14.23 -17.34
C PRO A 96 3.16 -13.08 -18.35
N LEU A 97 2.48 -11.97 -18.02
CA LEU A 97 2.36 -10.79 -18.90
C LEU A 97 3.56 -9.84 -18.79
N ARG A 98 4.60 -10.17 -18.01
CA ARG A 98 5.77 -9.29 -17.79
C ARG A 98 6.53 -8.90 -19.06
N HIS A 99 6.46 -9.73 -20.10
CA HIS A 99 7.13 -9.50 -21.39
C HIS A 99 6.24 -8.77 -22.41
N ALA A 100 4.96 -8.58 -22.09
CA ALA A 100 4.02 -7.85 -22.93
C ALA A 100 4.13 -6.34 -22.70
N PHE A 101 3.40 -5.56 -23.50
CA PHE A 101 3.31 -4.11 -23.34
C PHE A 101 2.88 -3.74 -21.91
N VAL A 102 3.55 -2.77 -21.28
CA VAL A 102 3.42 -2.42 -19.85
C VAL A 102 1.97 -2.18 -19.40
N ALA A 103 1.08 -1.72 -20.27
CA ALA A 103 -0.32 -1.53 -19.91
C ALA A 103 -1.07 -2.85 -19.64
N LEU A 104 -0.69 -3.98 -20.26
CA LEU A 104 -1.35 -5.28 -20.08
C LEU A 104 -1.23 -5.83 -18.64
N PRO A 105 -0.05 -5.96 -18.03
CA PRO A 105 0.06 -6.40 -16.63
C PRO A 105 -0.59 -5.41 -15.66
N ILE A 106 -0.60 -4.10 -15.97
CA ILE A 106 -1.32 -3.09 -15.17
C ILE A 106 -2.83 -3.36 -15.20
N LEU A 107 -3.42 -3.51 -16.39
CA LEU A 107 -4.85 -3.80 -16.54
C LEU A 107 -5.23 -5.15 -15.94
N ALA A 108 -4.41 -6.17 -16.15
CA ALA A 108 -4.61 -7.49 -15.53
C ALA A 108 -4.60 -7.37 -14.01
N GLY A 109 -3.61 -6.67 -13.43
CA GLY A 109 -3.56 -6.45 -11.99
C GLY A 109 -4.77 -5.67 -11.46
N ALA A 110 -5.16 -4.61 -12.17
CA ALA A 110 -6.32 -3.77 -11.82
C ALA A 110 -7.65 -4.54 -11.82
N VAL A 111 -7.78 -5.59 -12.62
CA VAL A 111 -8.97 -6.46 -12.64
C VAL A 111 -8.85 -7.61 -11.63
N VAL A 112 -7.71 -8.28 -11.59
CA VAL A 112 -7.50 -9.46 -10.75
C VAL A 112 -7.56 -9.13 -9.28
N TYR A 113 -7.02 -7.99 -8.84
CA TYR A 113 -6.98 -7.64 -7.43
C TYR A 113 -8.38 -7.41 -6.82
N PRO A 114 -9.27 -6.58 -7.42
CA PRO A 114 -10.66 -6.47 -6.94
C PRO A 114 -11.42 -7.78 -6.97
N VAL A 115 -11.25 -8.59 -8.03
CA VAL A 115 -11.90 -9.90 -8.15
C VAL A 115 -11.42 -10.85 -7.06
N ALA A 116 -10.12 -10.89 -6.79
CA ALA A 116 -9.55 -11.70 -5.72
C ALA A 116 -10.02 -11.25 -4.33
N LEU A 117 -10.08 -9.94 -4.08
CA LEU A 117 -10.63 -9.39 -2.83
C LEU A 117 -12.10 -9.78 -2.61
N TRP A 118 -12.89 -9.76 -3.68
CA TRP A 118 -14.29 -10.16 -3.66
C TRP A 118 -14.44 -11.67 -3.41
N LEU A 119 -13.69 -12.51 -4.15
CA LEU A 119 -13.68 -13.98 -3.99
C LEU A 119 -13.23 -14.41 -2.59
N LEU A 120 -12.20 -13.78 -2.06
CA LEU A 120 -11.67 -14.07 -0.73
C LEU A 120 -12.56 -13.51 0.40
N ARG A 121 -13.62 -12.76 0.06
CA ARG A 121 -14.48 -12.04 1.00
C ARG A 121 -13.63 -11.25 2.00
N ALA A 122 -12.62 -10.58 1.47
CA ALA A 122 -11.70 -9.75 2.26
C ALA A 122 -12.33 -8.40 2.62
N VAL A 123 -13.30 -7.96 1.82
CA VAL A 123 -14.04 -6.70 1.99
C VAL A 123 -15.29 -6.96 2.81
N ASP A 124 -15.45 -6.22 3.89
CA ASP A 124 -16.69 -6.19 4.66
C ASP A 124 -17.78 -5.47 3.85
N PRO A 125 -19.03 -5.96 3.82
CA PRO A 125 -20.14 -5.22 3.20
C PRO A 125 -20.31 -3.79 3.74
N ALA A 126 -19.90 -3.50 4.99
CA ALA A 126 -19.87 -2.13 5.51
C ALA A 126 -18.80 -1.26 4.81
N ASP A 127 -17.61 -1.82 4.57
CA ASP A 127 -16.50 -1.13 3.90
C ASP A 127 -16.81 -0.85 2.42
N ALA A 128 -17.52 -1.78 1.75
CA ALA A 128 -17.94 -1.61 0.37
C ALA A 128 -18.92 -0.44 0.17
N ARG A 129 -19.81 -0.21 1.14
CA ARG A 129 -20.76 0.92 1.12
C ARG A 129 -20.05 2.26 1.27
N LEU A 130 -19.08 2.35 2.18
CA LEU A 130 -18.23 3.54 2.31
C LEU A 130 -17.49 3.87 1.02
N LEU A 131 -16.91 2.86 0.36
CA LEU A 131 -16.24 3.06 -0.92
C LEU A 131 -17.20 3.55 -2.02
N LEU A 132 -18.41 2.99 -2.07
CA LEU A 132 -19.46 3.42 -2.99
C LEU A 132 -19.91 4.87 -2.72
N ASP A 133 -20.10 5.25 -1.45
CA ASP A 133 -20.50 6.60 -1.06
C ASP A 133 -19.41 7.64 -1.40
N MET A 134 -18.14 7.28 -1.17
CA MET A 134 -17.00 8.11 -1.56
C MET A 134 -16.90 8.25 -3.08
N ALA A 135 -17.05 7.14 -3.82
CA ALA A 135 -17.04 7.16 -5.28
C ALA A 135 -18.18 8.03 -5.83
N GLN A 136 -19.39 7.90 -5.27
CA GLN A 136 -20.55 8.71 -5.66
C GLN A 136 -20.34 10.19 -5.33
N THR A 137 -19.67 10.53 -4.24
CA THR A 137 -19.34 11.91 -3.88
C THR A 137 -18.33 12.53 -4.86
N VAL A 138 -17.31 11.76 -5.25
CA VAL A 138 -16.31 12.20 -6.24
C VAL A 138 -16.94 12.31 -7.63
N LEU A 139 -17.70 11.31 -8.09
CA LEU A 139 -18.45 11.35 -9.34
C LEU A 139 -19.48 12.50 -9.34
N GLY A 140 -20.15 12.74 -8.23
CA GLY A 140 -21.12 13.82 -8.05
C GLY A 140 -20.47 15.21 -8.13
N ARG A 141 -19.24 15.35 -7.64
CA ARG A 141 -18.43 16.58 -7.81
C ARG A 141 -18.02 16.80 -9.27
N PHE A 142 -17.66 15.74 -10.00
CA PHE A 142 -17.36 15.86 -11.44
C PHE A 142 -18.60 16.18 -12.28
N ARG A 143 -19.80 15.79 -11.84
CA ARG A 143 -21.06 16.05 -12.55
C ARG A 143 -21.64 17.45 -12.31
N ARG A 144 -21.09 18.23 -11.36
CA ARG A 144 -21.48 19.65 -11.12
C ARG A 144 -20.55 20.64 -11.83
N ARG A 145 -20.58 20.64 -13.16
CA ARG A 145 -20.30 21.84 -13.96
C ARG A 145 -21.32 21.97 -15.10
N PRO A 146 -22.33 22.82 -14.92
CA PRO A 146 -22.84 23.66 -15.98
C PRO A 146 -22.37 25.10 -15.72
N ALA A 147 -21.49 25.62 -16.58
CA ALA A 147 -21.30 27.06 -16.77
C ALA A 147 -22.11 27.50 -18.01
N PRO A 148 -22.24 28.78 -18.37
CA PRO A 148 -22.48 30.01 -17.58
C PRO A 148 -23.76 30.73 -18.08
N ARG A 149 -24.36 31.62 -17.26
CA ARG A 149 -25.40 32.60 -17.65
C ARG A 149 -25.36 33.72 -16.60
N GLN A 150 -25.40 35.03 -16.84
CA GLN A 150 -25.60 35.98 -17.95
C GLN A 150 -24.86 37.26 -17.48
N VAL A 151 -24.44 38.22 -18.33
CA VAL A 151 -25.26 39.20 -19.04
C VAL A 151 -24.54 39.64 -20.31
#